data_AF-A0A6M7WMY3-F1
#
_entry.id   AF-A0A6M7WMY3-F1
#
_cell.length_a   1.000
_cell.length_b   1.000
_cell.length_c   1.000
_cell.angle_alpha   90.00
_cell.angle_beta   90.00
_cell.angle_gamma   90.00
#
_symmetry.space_group_name_H-M   'P 1'
#
loop_
_entity.id
_entity.type
_entity.pdbx_description
1 polymer ?
#
loop_
_entity_poly.entity_id
_entity_poly.type
_entity_poly.pdbx_seq_one_letter_code
_entity_poly.pdbx_strand_id
1 'polypeptide(L)'
;MNASRLLEIVDLIIAHEDEAATESRLSDVSSALGQLVSSPAEPSYQQSLSSSIEKLKEALDLFIRTFQPAQVKLLEEIGAGPYFVEDIAGEIQRWMSDGPATPAVAQDKLAKLIKIRSAFISEIKSLRASLLTIGIKKDELEPGQAEVGFLLPRDLFENHLDKLIDELRFIKRAVRAFSEAATGSAEPIEVRQISTTDPQFFFGLSTATIALLGLAVNWALSTWRQVEDIRRIRAETEKIAAFKEDPIAELFDAKINKVVGASIDAKVQEILDKVDGRDGRKHEQATDLKWALESILARVERGMTVEIRLLPPAISDGGDDAAAAKIQFDDLKQVADQLVFPKMAGDPVLALPPVERQPQKQGRRAPEASG
;
A
#
# COMPACT_ATOMS: atom_id res chain seq x y z
N MET A 1 -4.60 -5.75 14.11
CA MET A 1 -5.46 -4.61 13.81
C MET A 1 -6.19 -4.06 15.06
N ASN A 2 -6.39 -2.74 15.18
CA ASN A 2 -7.24 -2.15 16.24
C ASN A 2 -8.75 -2.25 15.90
N ALA A 3 -9.64 -2.09 16.89
CA ALA A 3 -11.08 -2.31 16.70
C ALA A 3 -11.75 -1.33 15.73
N SER A 4 -11.34 -0.06 15.71
CA SER A 4 -11.85 0.95 14.77
C SER A 4 -11.47 0.62 13.32
N ARG A 5 -10.25 0.14 13.10
CA ARG A 5 -9.78 -0.31 11.78
C ARG A 5 -10.47 -1.60 11.35
N LEU A 6 -10.72 -2.52 12.28
CA LEU A 6 -11.53 -3.71 11.99
C LEU A 6 -12.94 -3.31 11.54
N LEU A 7 -13.59 -2.35 12.23
CA LEU A 7 -14.89 -1.84 11.83
C LEU A 7 -14.86 -1.18 10.44
N GLU A 8 -13.80 -0.43 10.12
CA GLU A 8 -13.62 0.15 8.78
C GLU A 8 -13.56 -0.94 7.70
N ILE A 9 -12.72 -1.97 7.88
CA ILE A 9 -12.59 -3.07 6.92
C ILE A 9 -13.89 -3.87 6.78
N VAL A 10 -14.57 -4.15 7.90
CA VAL A 10 -15.89 -4.82 7.91
C VAL A 10 -16.92 -4.03 7.10
N ASP A 11 -16.97 -2.72 7.27
CA ASP A 11 -17.89 -1.88 6.51
C ASP A 11 -17.53 -1.80 5.02
N LEU A 12 -16.24 -1.78 4.68
CA LEU A 12 -15.79 -1.83 3.28
C LEU A 12 -16.19 -3.16 2.62
N ILE A 13 -16.03 -4.30 3.30
CA ILE A 13 -16.46 -5.61 2.79
C ILE A 13 -17.96 -5.60 2.51
N ILE A 14 -18.77 -5.10 3.44
CA ILE A 14 -20.23 -5.07 3.27
C ILE A 14 -20.62 -4.15 2.12
N ALA A 15 -20.05 -2.94 2.07
CA ALA A 15 -20.36 -1.96 1.03
C ALA A 15 -19.98 -2.48 -0.37
N HIS A 16 -18.78 -3.04 -0.52
CA HIS A 16 -18.32 -3.56 -1.80
C HIS A 16 -19.00 -4.88 -2.19
N GLU A 17 -19.41 -5.70 -1.22
CA GLU A 17 -20.22 -6.88 -1.50
C GLU A 17 -21.59 -6.50 -2.06
N ASP A 18 -22.23 -5.51 -1.45
CA ASP A 18 -23.54 -5.01 -1.89
C ASP A 18 -23.42 -4.33 -3.29
N GLU A 19 -22.33 -3.60 -3.54
CA GLU A 19 -22.04 -2.96 -4.84
C GLU A 19 -21.73 -3.96 -5.96
N ALA A 20 -20.85 -4.94 -5.70
CA ALA A 20 -20.46 -5.95 -6.68
C ALA A 20 -21.57 -7.00 -6.92
N ALA A 21 -22.53 -7.11 -6.00
CA ALA A 21 -23.61 -8.09 -6.02
C ALA A 21 -23.11 -9.54 -6.18
N THR A 22 -21.97 -9.87 -5.56
CA THR A 22 -21.26 -11.15 -5.75
C THR A 22 -22.13 -12.36 -5.39
N GLU A 23 -22.93 -12.27 -4.32
CA GLU A 23 -23.88 -13.32 -3.94
C GLU A 23 -24.90 -13.63 -5.06
N SER A 24 -25.44 -12.59 -5.69
CA SER A 24 -26.34 -12.76 -6.84
C SER A 24 -25.62 -13.41 -8.01
N ARG A 25 -24.38 -13.01 -8.31
CA ARG A 25 -23.59 -13.60 -9.40
C ARG A 25 -23.27 -15.07 -9.16
N LEU A 26 -22.95 -15.45 -7.92
CA LEU A 26 -22.75 -16.85 -7.55
C LEU A 26 -24.04 -17.67 -7.70
N SER A 27 -25.19 -17.10 -7.34
CA SER A 27 -26.51 -17.72 -7.55
C SER A 27 -26.82 -17.92 -9.04
N ASP A 28 -26.46 -16.95 -9.89
CA ASP A 28 -26.61 -17.06 -11.35
C ASP A 28 -25.77 -18.23 -11.89
N VAL A 29 -24.50 -18.33 -11.48
CA VAL A 29 -23.60 -19.45 -11.86
C VAL A 29 -24.15 -20.78 -11.38
N SER A 30 -24.63 -20.86 -10.13
CA SER A 30 -25.22 -22.09 -9.57
C SER A 30 -26.45 -22.54 -10.36
N SER A 31 -27.30 -21.59 -10.74
CA SER A 31 -28.50 -21.85 -11.54
C SER A 31 -28.15 -22.32 -12.96
N ALA A 32 -27.21 -21.65 -13.63
CA ALA A 32 -26.75 -22.03 -14.96
C ALA A 32 -26.05 -23.41 -14.96
N LEU A 33 -25.27 -23.71 -13.93
CA LEU A 33 -24.65 -25.02 -13.75
C LEU A 33 -25.70 -26.11 -13.50
N GLY A 34 -26.73 -25.83 -12.71
CA GLY A 34 -27.87 -26.73 -12.51
C GLY A 34 -28.61 -27.05 -13.81
N GLN A 35 -28.83 -26.05 -14.67
CA GLN A 35 -29.40 -26.26 -16.01
C GLN A 35 -28.51 -27.16 -16.87
N LEU A 36 -27.21 -26.91 -16.88
CA LEU A 36 -26.25 -27.74 -17.62
C LEU A 36 -26.21 -29.19 -17.11
N VAL A 37 -26.26 -29.41 -15.80
CA VAL A 37 -26.38 -30.75 -15.18
C VAL A 37 -27.65 -31.45 -15.67
N SER A 38 -28.76 -30.74 -15.74
CA SER A 38 -30.07 -31.30 -16.11
C SER A 38 -30.20 -31.64 -17.60
N SER A 39 -29.49 -30.93 -18.49
CA SER A 39 -29.50 -31.21 -19.93
C SER A 39 -28.16 -30.85 -20.59
N PRO A 40 -27.13 -31.71 -20.47
CA PRO A 40 -25.77 -31.42 -20.94
C PRO A 40 -25.63 -31.21 -22.46
N ALA A 41 -26.58 -31.72 -23.24
CA ALA A 41 -26.57 -31.65 -24.70
C ALA A 41 -27.03 -30.30 -25.26
N GLU A 42 -27.63 -29.43 -24.44
CA GLU A 42 -28.16 -28.13 -24.86
C GLU A 42 -27.05 -27.07 -24.93
N PRO A 43 -26.67 -26.56 -26.13
CA PRO A 43 -25.58 -25.60 -26.26
C PRO A 43 -25.86 -24.25 -25.57
N SER A 44 -27.13 -23.89 -25.45
CA SER A 44 -27.57 -22.65 -24.79
C SER A 44 -27.21 -22.61 -23.30
N TYR A 45 -27.24 -23.75 -22.60
CA TYR A 45 -26.85 -23.84 -21.19
C TYR A 45 -25.33 -23.69 -21.00
N GLN A 46 -24.53 -24.18 -21.93
CA GLN A 46 -23.08 -23.95 -21.92
C GLN A 46 -22.75 -22.46 -22.09
N GLN A 47 -23.43 -21.77 -23.01
CA GLN A 47 -23.27 -20.33 -23.22
C GLN A 47 -23.71 -19.52 -21.99
N SER A 48 -24.84 -19.88 -21.38
CA SER A 48 -25.36 -19.23 -20.17
C SER A 48 -24.38 -19.37 -18.99
N LEU A 49 -23.80 -20.56 -18.79
CA LEU A 49 -22.82 -20.80 -17.75
C LEU A 49 -21.54 -19.97 -17.96
N SER A 50 -20.98 -20.00 -19.18
CA SER A 50 -19.80 -19.20 -19.52
C SER A 50 -20.03 -17.71 -19.29
N SER A 51 -21.20 -17.18 -19.71
CA SER A 51 -21.56 -15.77 -19.48
C SER A 51 -21.72 -15.45 -17.99
N SER A 52 -22.28 -16.36 -17.19
CA SER A 52 -22.47 -16.16 -15.75
C SER A 52 -21.13 -16.18 -15.01
N ILE A 53 -20.19 -17.04 -15.41
CA ILE A 53 -18.83 -17.09 -14.85
C ILE A 53 -18.07 -15.80 -15.16
N GLU A 54 -18.18 -15.28 -16.39
CA GLU A 54 -17.51 -14.02 -16.74
C GLU A 54 -18.05 -12.84 -15.90
N LYS A 55 -19.37 -12.74 -15.73
CA LYS A 55 -19.98 -11.72 -14.85
C LYS A 55 -19.56 -11.85 -13.39
N LEU A 56 -19.42 -13.09 -12.89
CA LEU A 56 -18.89 -13.33 -11.55
C LEU A 56 -17.44 -12.87 -11.44
N LYS A 57 -16.62 -13.18 -12.44
CA LYS A 57 -15.22 -12.74 -12.49
C LYS A 57 -15.11 -11.21 -12.50
N GLU A 58 -15.90 -10.53 -13.34
CA GLU A 58 -15.96 -9.06 -13.38
C GLU A 58 -16.35 -8.47 -12.02
N ALA A 59 -17.32 -9.07 -11.33
CA ALA A 59 -17.75 -8.64 -10.00
C ALA A 59 -16.66 -8.85 -8.93
N LEU A 60 -15.96 -9.98 -8.95
CA LEU A 60 -14.84 -10.27 -8.05
C LEU A 60 -13.63 -9.35 -8.33
N ASP A 61 -13.32 -9.12 -9.61
CA ASP A 61 -12.26 -8.19 -10.01
C ASP A 61 -12.60 -6.76 -9.58
N LEU A 62 -13.85 -6.34 -9.73
CA LEU A 62 -14.32 -5.04 -9.22
C LEU A 62 -14.18 -4.98 -7.71
N PHE A 63 -14.64 -6.00 -6.98
CA PHE A 63 -14.52 -6.09 -5.54
C PHE A 63 -13.06 -5.95 -5.09
N ILE A 64 -12.11 -6.70 -5.67
CA ILE A 64 -10.71 -6.63 -5.25
C ILE A 64 -10.09 -5.26 -5.59
N ARG A 65 -10.43 -4.68 -6.74
CA ARG A 65 -9.87 -3.39 -7.20
C ARG A 65 -10.30 -2.20 -6.35
N THR A 66 -11.39 -2.30 -5.58
CA THR A 66 -11.80 -1.23 -4.66
C THR A 66 -10.99 -1.23 -3.37
N PHE A 67 -10.28 -2.31 -3.05
CA PHE A 67 -9.39 -2.37 -1.89
C PHE A 67 -7.98 -1.91 -2.25
N GLN A 68 -7.42 -1.07 -1.38
CA GLN A 68 -5.99 -0.75 -1.43
C GLN A 68 -5.15 -1.99 -1.06
N PRO A 69 -3.90 -2.11 -1.55
CA PRO A 69 -3.03 -3.25 -1.25
C PRO A 69 -2.87 -3.54 0.26
N ALA A 70 -2.83 -2.50 1.10
CA ALA A 70 -2.76 -2.65 2.55
C ALA A 70 -4.06 -3.25 3.13
N GLN A 71 -5.21 -2.89 2.58
CA GLN A 71 -6.50 -3.41 3.00
C GLN A 71 -6.68 -4.87 2.58
N VAL A 72 -6.13 -5.29 1.42
CA VAL A 72 -6.14 -6.71 1.00
C VAL A 72 -5.42 -7.60 2.03
N LYS A 73 -4.29 -7.16 2.60
CA LYS A 73 -3.64 -7.90 3.69
C LYS A 73 -4.53 -8.01 4.94
N LEU A 74 -5.27 -6.95 5.26
CA LEU A 74 -6.24 -6.98 6.37
C LEU A 74 -7.40 -7.95 6.09
N LEU A 75 -7.82 -8.11 4.83
CA LEU A 75 -8.79 -9.15 4.43
C LEU A 75 -8.23 -10.56 4.69
N GLU A 76 -6.96 -10.79 4.35
CA GLU A 76 -6.28 -12.06 4.63
C GLU A 76 -6.21 -12.33 6.14
N GLU A 77 -5.84 -11.32 6.95
CA GLU A 77 -5.73 -11.44 8.41
C GLU A 77 -7.03 -11.83 9.11
N ILE A 78 -8.17 -11.32 8.65
CA ILE A 78 -9.48 -11.68 9.22
C ILE A 78 -10.06 -12.96 8.61
N GLY A 79 -9.30 -13.68 7.77
CA GLY A 79 -9.74 -14.90 7.12
C GLY A 79 -10.74 -14.70 5.98
N ALA A 80 -10.83 -13.49 5.43
CA ALA A 80 -11.69 -13.18 4.29
C ALA A 80 -11.07 -13.60 2.94
N GLY A 81 -9.75 -13.82 2.88
CA GLY A 81 -9.02 -14.18 1.65
C GLY A 81 -9.71 -15.23 0.76
N PRO A 82 -10.04 -16.42 1.28
CA PRO A 82 -10.69 -17.48 0.49
C PRO A 82 -12.07 -17.16 -0.08
N TYR A 83 -12.71 -16.07 0.37
CA TYR A 83 -14.08 -15.71 -0.01
C TYR A 83 -14.16 -14.53 -0.99
N PHE A 84 -13.08 -13.77 -1.13
CA PHE A 84 -13.06 -12.54 -1.94
C PHE A 84 -11.78 -12.31 -2.74
N VAL A 85 -10.62 -12.80 -2.28
CA VAL A 85 -9.31 -12.50 -2.89
C VAL A 85 -8.86 -13.63 -3.82
N GLU A 86 -9.19 -14.87 -3.48
CA GLU A 86 -8.87 -16.01 -4.32
C GLU A 86 -9.67 -16.02 -5.63
N ASP A 87 -9.10 -16.61 -6.68
CA ASP A 87 -9.67 -16.70 -8.03
C ASP A 87 -10.84 -17.71 -8.06
N ILE A 88 -11.95 -17.36 -7.41
CA ILE A 88 -13.16 -18.19 -7.31
C ILE A 88 -13.69 -18.57 -8.70
N ALA A 89 -13.66 -17.63 -9.65
CA ALA A 89 -14.10 -17.89 -11.02
C ALA A 89 -13.21 -18.95 -11.70
N GLY A 90 -11.88 -18.84 -11.57
CA GLY A 90 -10.94 -19.83 -12.05
C GLY A 90 -11.05 -21.18 -11.31
N GLU A 91 -11.36 -21.19 -10.02
CA GLU A 91 -11.62 -22.44 -9.29
C GLU A 91 -12.86 -23.17 -9.82
N ILE A 92 -13.95 -22.45 -10.08
CA ILE A 92 -15.16 -23.01 -10.67
C ILE A 92 -14.84 -23.60 -12.05
N GLN A 93 -14.07 -22.88 -12.88
CA GLN A 93 -13.62 -23.38 -14.18
C GLN A 93 -12.78 -24.66 -14.04
N ARG A 94 -11.85 -24.70 -13.07
CA ARG A 94 -11.04 -25.89 -12.78
C ARG A 94 -11.91 -27.07 -12.35
N TRP A 95 -12.93 -26.86 -11.51
CA TRP A 95 -13.85 -27.92 -11.12
C TRP A 95 -14.63 -28.53 -12.29
N MET A 96 -14.83 -27.76 -13.36
CA MET A 96 -15.46 -28.24 -14.60
C MET A 96 -14.47 -28.91 -15.54
N SER A 97 -13.21 -28.48 -15.56
CA SER A 97 -12.18 -28.99 -16.49
C SER A 97 -11.39 -30.18 -15.96
N ASP A 98 -11.22 -30.29 -14.64
CA ASP A 98 -10.51 -31.41 -14.01
C ASP A 98 -11.40 -32.66 -14.08
N GLY A 99 -11.26 -33.44 -15.16
CA GLY A 99 -11.93 -34.75 -15.29
C GLY A 99 -11.56 -35.66 -14.11
N PRO A 100 -12.35 -36.70 -13.75
CA PRO A 100 -13.71 -37.09 -14.12
C PRO A 100 -14.80 -36.37 -13.30
N ALA A 101 -14.58 -35.11 -12.87
CA ALA A 101 -15.62 -34.34 -12.20
C ALA A 101 -16.81 -34.13 -13.15
N THR A 102 -17.96 -34.72 -12.81
CA THR A 102 -19.20 -34.43 -13.53
C THR A 102 -19.68 -33.02 -13.17
N PRO A 103 -20.46 -32.34 -14.02
CA PRO A 103 -21.09 -31.07 -13.67
C PRO A 103 -21.80 -31.09 -12.30
N ALA A 104 -22.30 -32.25 -11.86
CA ALA A 104 -22.89 -32.43 -10.53
C ALA A 104 -21.88 -32.28 -9.38
N VAL A 105 -20.63 -32.71 -9.55
CA VAL A 105 -19.56 -32.51 -8.54
C VAL A 105 -19.20 -31.04 -8.45
N ALA A 106 -19.08 -30.34 -9.58
CA ALA A 106 -18.86 -28.89 -9.60
C ALA A 106 -20.02 -28.14 -8.91
N GLN A 107 -21.27 -28.60 -9.13
CA GLN A 107 -22.45 -28.03 -8.49
C GLN A 107 -22.43 -28.19 -6.96
N ASP A 108 -22.06 -29.37 -6.45
CA ASP A 108 -21.93 -29.60 -5.00
C ASP A 108 -20.82 -28.73 -4.38
N LYS A 109 -19.67 -28.62 -5.04
CA LYS A 109 -18.57 -27.74 -4.60
C LYS A 109 -19.00 -26.27 -4.57
N LEU A 110 -19.67 -25.79 -5.62
CA LEU A 110 -20.18 -24.43 -5.68
C LEU A 110 -21.25 -24.17 -4.61
N ALA A 111 -22.17 -25.09 -4.37
CA ALA A 111 -23.17 -24.96 -3.31
C ALA A 111 -22.52 -24.87 -1.92
N LYS A 112 -21.47 -25.66 -1.67
CA LYS A 112 -20.67 -25.56 -0.43
C LYS A 112 -19.99 -24.21 -0.30
N LEU A 113 -19.35 -23.72 -1.37
CA LEU A 113 -18.72 -22.40 -1.38
C LEU A 113 -19.74 -21.29 -1.07
N ILE A 114 -20.88 -21.28 -1.76
CA ILE A 114 -21.96 -20.30 -1.54
C ILE A 114 -22.41 -20.33 -0.08
N LYS A 115 -22.63 -21.53 0.49
CA LYS A 115 -23.06 -21.68 1.88
C LYS A 115 -22.03 -21.13 2.87
N ILE A 116 -20.75 -21.49 2.71
CA ILE A 116 -19.68 -21.04 3.62
C ILE A 116 -19.51 -19.52 3.52
N ARG A 117 -19.49 -18.98 2.30
CA ARG A 117 -19.36 -17.55 2.05
C ARG A 117 -20.53 -16.74 2.62
N SER A 118 -21.76 -17.23 2.46
CA SER A 118 -22.96 -16.58 3.02
C SER A 118 -22.92 -16.56 4.54
N ALA A 119 -22.47 -17.66 5.16
CA ALA A 119 -22.25 -17.71 6.61
C ALA A 119 -21.18 -16.69 7.04
N PHE A 120 -20.06 -16.59 6.32
CA PHE A 120 -19.01 -15.61 6.60
C PHE A 120 -19.54 -14.16 6.51
N ILE A 121 -20.26 -13.80 5.46
CA ILE A 121 -20.89 -12.47 5.32
C ILE A 121 -21.86 -12.18 6.49
N SER A 122 -22.64 -13.19 6.90
CA SER A 122 -23.54 -13.05 8.05
C SER A 122 -22.78 -12.76 9.35
N GLU A 123 -21.64 -13.45 9.58
CA GLU A 123 -20.77 -13.19 10.71
C GLU A 123 -20.12 -11.80 10.66
N ILE A 124 -19.68 -11.34 9.48
CA ILE A 124 -19.14 -9.99 9.28
C ILE A 124 -20.20 -8.91 9.60
N LYS A 125 -21.44 -9.10 9.16
CA LYS A 125 -22.57 -8.22 9.49
C LYS A 125 -22.90 -8.22 10.99
N SER A 126 -22.83 -9.39 11.64
CA SER A 126 -23.01 -9.53 13.10
C SER A 126 -21.89 -8.85 13.90
N LEU A 127 -20.64 -9.03 13.47
CA LEU A 127 -19.46 -8.40 14.04
C LEU A 127 -19.57 -6.87 13.96
N ARG A 128 -19.97 -6.33 12.80
CA ARG A 128 -20.25 -4.90 12.63
C ARG A 128 -21.23 -4.38 13.68
N ALA A 129 -22.38 -5.04 13.81
CA ALA A 129 -23.42 -4.64 14.75
C ALA A 129 -22.91 -4.70 16.20
N SER A 130 -22.12 -5.72 16.53
CA SER A 130 -21.53 -5.90 17.86
C SER A 130 -20.53 -4.78 18.19
N LEU A 131 -19.63 -4.45 17.27
CA LEU A 131 -18.66 -3.35 17.42
C LEU A 131 -19.37 -2.01 17.64
N LEU A 132 -20.40 -1.71 16.85
CA LEU A 132 -21.20 -0.50 17.02
C LEU A 132 -21.96 -0.48 18.36
N THR A 133 -22.48 -1.63 18.79
CA THR A 133 -23.24 -1.76 20.06
C THR A 133 -22.38 -1.43 21.28
N ILE A 134 -21.10 -1.84 21.27
CA ILE A 134 -20.16 -1.53 22.36
C ILE A 134 -19.49 -0.15 22.21
N GLY A 135 -19.93 0.66 21.24
CA GLY A 135 -19.46 2.04 21.06
C GLY A 135 -18.16 2.19 20.27
N ILE A 136 -17.69 1.14 19.58
CA ILE A 136 -16.58 1.31 18.62
C ILE A 136 -17.09 2.09 17.43
N LYS A 137 -16.39 3.18 17.11
CA LYS A 137 -16.63 4.01 15.94
C LYS A 137 -15.42 3.97 15.02
N LYS A 138 -15.64 4.23 13.74
CA LYS A 138 -14.56 4.49 12.80
C LYS A 138 -13.95 5.85 13.09
N ASP A 139 -12.66 5.97 12.79
CA ASP A 139 -12.04 7.29 12.64
C ASP A 139 -12.35 7.76 11.22
N GLU A 140 -13.27 8.73 11.12
CA GLU A 140 -13.75 9.27 9.86
C GLU A 140 -12.93 10.50 9.49
N LEU A 141 -12.50 10.55 8.23
CA LEU A 141 -11.98 11.78 7.64
C LEU A 141 -13.15 12.74 7.39
N GLU A 142 -12.96 14.03 7.66
CA GLU A 142 -13.92 15.03 7.22
C GLU A 142 -13.76 15.27 5.70
N PRO A 143 -14.81 15.72 4.99
CA PRO A 143 -14.70 16.03 3.57
C PRO A 143 -13.59 17.03 3.29
N GLY A 144 -12.70 16.70 2.37
CA GLY A 144 -11.52 17.52 2.04
C GLY A 144 -10.31 17.24 2.94
N GLN A 145 -10.37 16.26 3.84
CA GLN A 145 -9.21 15.81 4.60
C GLN A 145 -8.52 14.62 3.93
N ALA A 146 -7.22 14.55 4.17
CA ALA A 146 -6.39 13.41 3.84
C ALA A 146 -5.43 13.12 5.00
N GLU A 147 -5.00 11.87 5.09
CA GLU A 147 -4.00 11.43 6.05
C GLU A 147 -3.07 10.40 5.42
N VAL A 148 -1.90 10.25 6.04
CA VAL A 148 -0.92 9.24 5.64
C VAL A 148 -0.67 8.27 6.79
N GLY A 149 -0.83 6.98 6.50
CA GLY A 149 -0.52 5.88 7.40
C GLY A 149 0.87 5.31 7.12
N PHE A 150 1.73 5.22 8.13
CA PHE A 150 3.00 4.49 8.05
C PHE A 150 2.87 3.18 8.81
N LEU A 151 3.00 2.06 8.12
CA LEU A 151 3.10 0.73 8.75
C LEU A 151 4.58 0.39 8.92
N LEU A 152 4.98 0.23 10.18
CA LEU A 152 6.36 -0.06 10.59
C LEU A 152 6.50 -1.54 10.92
N PRO A 153 7.22 -2.32 10.09
CA PRO A 153 7.56 -3.72 10.39
C PRO A 153 8.24 -3.85 11.75
N ARG A 154 7.88 -4.89 12.50
CA ARG A 154 8.49 -5.18 13.80
C ARG A 154 9.99 -5.39 13.70
N ASP A 155 10.50 -5.85 12.57
CA ASP A 155 11.94 -6.05 12.34
C ASP A 155 12.73 -4.73 12.32
N LEU A 156 12.09 -3.58 12.09
CA LEU A 156 12.76 -2.28 12.16
C LEU A 156 13.14 -1.87 13.58
N PHE A 157 12.36 -2.30 14.57
CA PHE A 157 12.53 -1.86 15.95
C PHE A 157 12.57 -3.00 16.97
N GLU A 158 12.45 -4.25 16.53
CA GLU A 158 12.56 -5.48 17.33
C GLU A 158 11.71 -5.46 18.62
N ASN A 159 10.57 -4.77 18.60
CA ASN A 159 9.72 -4.53 19.78
C ASN A 159 10.38 -3.74 20.93
N HIS A 160 11.47 -3.02 20.66
CA HIS A 160 12.12 -2.12 21.60
C HIS A 160 11.58 -0.68 21.46
N LEU A 161 11.23 -0.06 22.60
CA LEU A 161 10.59 1.25 22.63
C LEU A 161 11.50 2.38 22.12
N ASP A 162 12.78 2.35 22.47
CA ASP A 162 13.80 3.29 21.99
C ASP A 162 13.95 3.24 20.47
N LYS A 163 14.00 2.03 19.89
CA LYS A 163 14.02 1.86 18.43
C LYS A 163 12.72 2.33 17.77
N LEU A 164 11.55 2.09 18.39
CA LEU A 164 10.28 2.63 17.88
C LEU A 164 10.26 4.17 17.90
N ILE A 165 10.82 4.78 18.95
CA ILE A 165 10.96 6.24 19.05
C ILE A 165 11.85 6.76 17.90
N ASP A 166 12.91 6.05 17.54
CA ASP A 166 13.78 6.41 16.41
C ASP A 166 13.03 6.38 15.06
N GLU A 167 12.16 5.40 14.85
CA GLU A 167 11.29 5.35 13.68
C GLU A 167 10.27 6.51 13.65
N LEU A 168 9.68 6.87 14.79
CA LEU A 168 8.78 8.02 14.89
C LEU A 168 9.51 9.35 14.66
N ARG A 169 10.75 9.48 15.14
CA ARG A 169 11.63 10.64 14.85
C ARG A 169 11.96 10.72 13.37
N PHE A 170 12.21 9.58 12.72
CA PHE A 170 12.38 9.52 11.28
C PHE A 170 11.14 10.08 10.57
N ILE A 171 9.95 9.57 10.87
CA ILE A 171 8.70 10.01 10.24
C ILE A 171 8.52 11.51 10.42
N LYS A 172 8.67 12.02 11.64
CA LYS A 172 8.56 13.46 11.94
C LYS A 172 9.49 14.29 11.08
N ARG A 173 10.75 13.87 10.94
CA ARG A 173 11.76 14.61 10.16
C ARG A 173 11.49 14.53 8.66
N ALA A 174 11.10 13.36 8.14
CA ALA A 174 10.76 13.18 6.75
C ALA A 174 9.54 14.02 6.37
N VAL A 175 8.45 13.93 7.14
CA VAL A 175 7.23 14.73 6.94
C VAL A 175 7.55 16.21 6.98
N ARG A 176 8.38 16.67 7.93
CA ARG A 176 8.81 18.06 7.96
C ARG A 176 9.51 18.48 6.68
N ALA A 177 10.49 17.71 6.20
CA ALA A 177 11.21 18.00 4.96
C ALA A 177 10.27 18.11 3.75
N PHE A 178 9.32 17.19 3.62
CA PHE A 178 8.33 17.21 2.55
C PHE A 178 7.30 18.34 2.70
N SER A 179 6.87 18.65 3.92
CA SER A 179 5.94 19.77 4.16
C SER A 179 6.56 21.13 3.82
N GLU A 180 7.84 21.33 4.17
CA GLU A 180 8.58 22.55 3.84
C GLU A 180 8.79 22.68 2.33
N ALA A 181 8.97 21.56 1.61
CA ALA A 181 9.07 21.55 0.16
C ALA A 181 7.71 21.77 -0.52
N ALA A 182 6.63 21.15 -0.02
CA ALA A 182 5.30 21.23 -0.63
C ALA A 182 4.61 22.58 -0.36
N THR A 183 4.75 23.13 0.84
CA THR A 183 3.98 24.31 1.29
C THR A 183 4.84 25.53 1.61
N GLY A 184 6.17 25.39 1.60
CA GLY A 184 7.09 26.45 2.01
C GLY A 184 7.19 26.65 3.53
N SER A 185 6.50 25.84 4.35
CA SER A 185 6.55 25.90 5.81
C SER A 185 6.47 24.51 6.45
N ALA A 186 6.95 24.38 7.69
CA ALA A 186 6.83 23.13 8.43
C ALA A 186 5.40 22.99 8.96
N GLU A 187 4.73 21.90 8.61
CA GLU A 187 3.38 21.63 9.07
C GLU A 187 3.35 20.97 10.46
N PRO A 188 2.33 21.24 11.29
CA PRO A 188 2.07 20.43 12.47
C PRO A 188 1.68 19.01 12.06
N ILE A 189 2.24 18.02 12.75
CA ILE A 189 1.93 16.61 12.51
C ILE A 189 0.97 16.16 13.62
N GLU A 190 -0.30 15.93 13.26
CA GLU A 190 -1.31 15.44 14.17
C GLU A 190 -1.40 13.91 14.09
N VAL A 191 -1.27 13.22 15.23
CA VAL A 191 -1.48 11.77 15.31
C VAL A 191 -2.97 11.51 15.40
N ARG A 192 -3.56 10.90 14.35
CA ARG A 192 -4.98 10.58 14.31
C ARG A 192 -5.29 9.20 14.88
N GLN A 193 -4.55 8.19 14.42
CA GLN A 193 -4.79 6.81 14.79
C GLN A 193 -3.48 6.03 15.00
N ILE A 194 -3.52 5.09 15.94
CA ILE A 194 -2.45 4.12 16.20
C ILE A 194 -3.04 2.70 16.14
N SER A 195 -2.41 1.81 15.38
CA SER A 195 -2.67 0.36 15.41
C SER A 195 -1.59 -0.34 16.24
N THR A 196 -1.98 -1.29 17.08
CA THR A 196 -1.09 -1.93 18.06
C THR A 196 -0.59 -3.32 17.66
N THR A 197 -1.34 -4.05 16.84
CA THR A 197 -0.93 -5.38 16.36
C THR A 197 0.17 -5.29 15.29
N ASP A 198 0.07 -4.29 14.44
CA ASP A 198 1.06 -3.92 13.45
C ASP A 198 1.19 -2.41 13.61
N PRO A 199 2.33 -1.91 14.11
CA PRO A 199 2.48 -0.49 14.43
C PRO A 199 2.23 0.33 13.18
N GLN A 200 1.04 0.90 13.12
CA GLN A 200 0.61 1.77 12.04
C GLN A 200 0.21 3.08 12.67
N PHE A 201 0.79 4.17 12.15
CA PHE A 201 0.55 5.52 12.63
C PHE A 201 -0.04 6.34 11.50
N PHE A 202 -1.25 6.87 11.71
CA PHE A 202 -1.91 7.78 10.77
C PHE A 202 -1.68 9.22 11.21
N PHE A 203 -1.23 10.05 10.27
CA PHE A 203 -0.95 11.45 10.48
C PHE A 203 -1.79 12.31 9.55
N GLY A 204 -2.52 13.27 10.14
CA GLY A 204 -3.21 14.31 9.38
C GLY A 204 -2.20 15.34 8.85
N LEU A 205 -2.20 15.58 7.55
CA LEU A 205 -1.31 16.51 6.83
C LEU A 205 -2.07 17.17 5.69
N SER A 206 -1.51 18.22 5.07
CA SER A 206 -2.12 18.78 3.87
C SER A 206 -2.05 17.81 2.69
N THR A 207 -3.00 17.94 1.76
CA THR A 207 -3.04 17.16 0.52
C THR A 207 -1.77 17.31 -0.31
N ALA A 208 -1.20 18.52 -0.36
CA ALA A 208 0.04 18.81 -1.08
C ALA A 208 1.24 18.03 -0.49
N THR A 209 1.38 18.02 0.84
CA THR A 209 2.43 17.27 1.53
C THR A 209 2.27 15.76 1.33
N ILE A 210 1.05 15.23 1.46
CA ILE A 210 0.77 13.81 1.26
C ILE A 210 1.03 13.41 -0.20
N ALA A 211 0.63 14.23 -1.18
CA ALA A 211 0.89 13.96 -2.59
C ALA A 211 2.39 13.89 -2.88
N LEU A 212 3.17 14.85 -2.39
CA LEU A 212 4.63 14.86 -2.58
C LEU A 212 5.30 13.66 -1.89
N LEU A 213 4.89 13.33 -0.67
CA LEU A 213 5.38 12.17 0.06
C LEU A 213 5.01 10.86 -0.65
N GLY A 214 3.77 10.71 -1.12
CA GLY A 214 3.32 9.54 -1.87
C GLY A 214 4.09 9.36 -3.18
N LEU A 215 4.35 10.44 -3.92
CA LEU A 215 5.21 10.43 -5.11
C LEU A 215 6.65 10.04 -4.77
N ALA A 216 7.18 10.47 -3.63
CA ALA A 216 8.49 10.07 -3.15
C ALA A 216 8.54 8.58 -2.78
N VAL A 217 7.50 8.04 -2.14
CA VAL A 217 7.41 6.61 -1.83
C VAL A 217 7.28 5.77 -3.10
N ASN A 218 6.46 6.20 -4.07
CA ASN A 218 6.34 5.53 -5.37
C ASN A 218 7.67 5.52 -6.14
N TRP A 219 8.40 6.64 -6.12
CA TRP A 219 9.76 6.71 -6.63
C TRP A 219 10.68 5.71 -5.90
N ALA A 220 10.64 5.66 -4.57
CA ALA A 220 11.44 4.72 -3.79
C ALA A 220 11.13 3.26 -4.14
N LEU A 221 9.85 2.92 -4.34
CA LEU A 221 9.43 1.59 -4.81
C LEU A 221 10.00 1.26 -6.19
N SER A 222 9.99 2.22 -7.12
CA SER A 222 10.57 2.05 -8.45
C SER A 222 12.10 1.86 -8.39
N THR A 223 12.79 2.68 -7.60
CA THR A 223 14.24 2.55 -7.38
C THR A 223 14.59 1.22 -6.71
N TRP A 224 13.81 0.79 -5.71
CA TRP A 224 13.99 -0.50 -5.06
C TRP A 224 13.84 -1.67 -6.03
N ARG A 225 12.86 -1.64 -6.95
CA ARG A 225 12.73 -2.68 -7.99
C ARG A 225 13.98 -2.80 -8.85
N GLN A 226 14.62 -1.68 -9.20
CA GLN A 226 15.89 -1.70 -9.93
C GLN A 226 17.02 -2.32 -9.10
N VAL A 227 17.06 -2.07 -7.80
CA VAL A 227 18.02 -2.72 -6.89
C VAL A 227 17.79 -4.23 -6.82
N GLU A 228 16.53 -4.68 -6.71
CA GLU A 228 16.17 -6.11 -6.73
C GLU A 228 16.54 -6.79 -8.05
N ASP A 229 16.37 -6.12 -9.20
CA ASP A 229 16.82 -6.66 -10.47
C ASP A 229 18.34 -6.87 -10.49
N ILE A 230 19.12 -5.95 -9.91
CA ILE A 230 20.58 -6.11 -9.75
C ILE A 230 20.89 -7.28 -8.81
N ARG A 231 20.17 -7.44 -7.69
CA ARG A 231 20.35 -8.56 -6.76
C ARG A 231 20.02 -9.90 -7.41
N ARG A 232 18.97 -9.97 -8.23
CA ARG A 232 18.62 -11.17 -9.00
C ARG A 232 19.75 -11.53 -9.96
N ILE A 233 20.27 -10.57 -10.71
CA ILE A 233 21.40 -10.78 -11.62
C ILE A 233 22.64 -11.25 -10.86
N ARG A 234 22.94 -10.67 -9.69
CA ARG A 234 24.02 -11.12 -8.81
C ARG A 234 23.82 -12.58 -8.40
N ALA A 235 22.64 -12.94 -7.88
CA ALA A 235 22.32 -14.30 -7.45
C ALA A 235 22.36 -15.33 -8.60
N GLU A 236 22.02 -14.91 -9.83
CA GLU A 236 22.20 -15.74 -11.03
C GLU A 236 23.67 -15.88 -11.43
N THR A 237 24.47 -14.83 -11.28
CA THR A 237 25.91 -14.81 -11.58
C THR A 237 26.69 -15.71 -10.61
N GLU A 238 26.36 -15.70 -9.32
CA GLU A 238 26.99 -16.55 -8.29
C GLU A 238 26.79 -18.06 -8.54
N LYS A 239 25.77 -18.46 -9.33
CA LYS A 239 25.56 -19.86 -9.74
C LYS A 239 26.59 -20.34 -10.76
N ILE A 240 27.27 -19.43 -11.44
CA ILE A 240 28.30 -19.76 -12.42
C ILE A 240 29.63 -19.98 -11.68
N ALA A 241 30.18 -21.19 -11.76
CA ALA A 241 31.35 -21.58 -10.98
C ALA A 241 32.58 -20.68 -11.16
N ALA A 242 32.72 -20.04 -12.33
CA ALA A 242 33.81 -19.10 -12.64
C ALA A 242 33.73 -17.76 -11.89
N PHE A 243 32.60 -17.47 -11.22
CA PHE A 243 32.29 -16.18 -10.60
C PHE A 243 32.01 -16.29 -9.10
N LYS A 244 32.54 -17.33 -8.43
CA LYS A 244 32.37 -17.55 -6.99
C LYS A 244 33.31 -16.73 -6.09
N GLU A 245 34.04 -15.78 -6.65
CA GLU A 245 35.01 -14.96 -5.90
C GLU A 245 34.36 -13.66 -5.37
N ASP A 246 34.78 -13.24 -4.17
CA ASP A 246 34.35 -12.00 -3.49
C ASP A 246 34.36 -10.69 -4.32
N PRO A 247 35.27 -10.47 -5.31
CA PRO A 247 35.32 -9.22 -6.08
C PRO A 247 34.02 -8.88 -6.82
N ILE A 248 33.19 -9.87 -7.12
CA ILE A 248 31.95 -9.69 -7.88
C ILE A 248 30.83 -9.16 -6.96
N ALA A 249 30.77 -9.65 -5.71
CA ALA A 249 29.84 -9.13 -4.72
C ALA A 249 30.07 -7.64 -4.47
N GLU A 250 31.33 -7.24 -4.25
CA GLU A 250 31.72 -5.84 -4.04
C GLU A 250 31.38 -4.95 -5.25
N LEU A 251 31.55 -5.47 -6.47
CA LEU A 251 31.20 -4.75 -7.71
C LEU A 251 29.70 -4.45 -7.78
N PHE A 252 28.85 -5.43 -7.47
CA PHE A 252 27.40 -5.25 -7.46
C PHE A 252 26.97 -4.28 -6.36
N ASP A 253 27.53 -4.39 -5.16
CA ASP A 253 27.19 -3.51 -4.04
C ASP A 253 27.62 -2.06 -4.32
N ALA A 254 28.80 -1.85 -4.90
CA ALA A 254 29.25 -0.54 -5.37
C ALA A 254 28.33 0.02 -6.46
N LYS A 255 27.85 -0.84 -7.38
CA LYS A 255 26.93 -0.44 -8.43
C LYS A 255 25.56 -0.04 -7.88
N ILE A 256 25.01 -0.80 -6.92
CA ILE A 256 23.76 -0.49 -6.23
C ILE A 256 23.87 0.88 -5.55
N ASN A 257 24.90 1.09 -4.74
CA ASN A 257 25.13 2.36 -4.05
C ASN A 257 25.23 3.55 -5.03
N LYS A 258 25.91 3.38 -6.16
CA LYS A 258 26.02 4.41 -7.19
C LYS A 258 24.68 4.72 -7.86
N VAL A 259 23.88 3.69 -8.20
CA VAL A 259 22.56 3.86 -8.83
C VAL A 259 21.60 4.55 -7.86
N VAL A 260 21.59 4.12 -6.60
CA VAL A 260 20.73 4.69 -5.56
C VAL A 260 21.10 6.15 -5.29
N GLY A 261 22.38 6.44 -5.05
CA GLY A 261 22.85 7.81 -4.79
C GLY A 261 22.52 8.77 -5.94
N ALA A 262 22.77 8.36 -7.19
CA ALA A 262 22.44 9.19 -8.36
C ALA A 262 20.92 9.39 -8.51
N SER A 263 20.11 8.36 -8.21
CA SER A 263 18.65 8.45 -8.27
C SER A 263 18.11 9.41 -7.20
N ILE A 264 18.68 9.39 -5.99
CA ILE A 264 18.32 10.30 -4.90
C ILE A 264 18.65 11.75 -5.31
N ASP A 265 19.88 12.00 -5.78
CA ASP A 265 20.30 13.36 -6.17
C ASP A 265 19.40 13.91 -7.29
N ALA A 266 19.05 13.09 -8.28
CA ALA A 266 18.12 13.45 -9.33
C ALA A 266 16.72 13.77 -8.78
N LYS A 267 16.20 12.96 -7.85
CA LYS A 267 14.88 13.18 -7.25
C LYS A 267 14.82 14.42 -6.37
N VAL A 268 15.88 14.70 -5.61
CA VAL A 268 16.01 15.93 -4.82
C VAL A 268 15.94 17.15 -5.74
N GLN A 269 16.68 17.14 -6.85
CA GLN A 269 16.65 18.25 -7.81
C GLN A 269 15.26 18.42 -8.42
N GLU A 270 14.61 17.34 -8.84
CA GLU A 270 13.24 17.36 -9.39
C GLU A 270 12.23 18.00 -8.42
N ILE A 271 12.37 17.73 -7.11
CA ILE A 271 11.50 18.32 -6.09
C ILE A 271 11.82 19.82 -5.94
N LEU A 272 13.09 20.20 -5.81
CA LEU A 272 13.52 21.59 -5.58
C LEU A 272 13.29 22.53 -6.76
N ASP A 273 13.21 21.99 -7.98
CA ASP A 273 12.86 22.75 -9.18
C ASP A 273 11.42 23.28 -9.11
N LYS A 274 10.55 22.62 -8.33
CA LYS A 274 9.16 23.04 -8.08
C LYS A 274 9.00 23.94 -6.86
N VAL A 275 10.05 24.11 -6.04
CA VAL A 275 10.01 24.91 -4.83
C VAL A 275 10.45 26.34 -5.12
N ASP A 276 9.62 27.32 -4.76
CA ASP A 276 10.00 28.74 -4.78
C ASP A 276 10.86 29.08 -3.55
N GLY A 277 12.00 29.76 -3.74
CA GLY A 277 12.85 30.14 -2.62
C GLY A 277 14.24 30.67 -2.99
N ARG A 278 14.92 31.30 -2.01
CA ARG A 278 16.31 31.76 -2.13
C ARG A 278 17.29 30.57 -2.10
N ASP A 279 18.40 30.68 -2.82
CA ASP A 279 19.41 29.61 -2.98
C ASP A 279 19.89 28.99 -1.66
N GLY A 280 20.13 29.82 -0.63
CA GLY A 280 20.57 29.34 0.68
C GLY A 280 19.56 28.40 1.36
N ARG A 281 18.26 28.68 1.20
CA ARG A 281 17.19 27.82 1.73
C ARG A 281 17.04 26.53 0.92
N LYS A 282 17.19 26.62 -0.41
CA LYS A 282 17.16 25.45 -1.28
C LYS A 282 18.27 24.45 -0.95
N HIS A 283 19.46 24.92 -0.56
CA HIS A 283 20.56 24.04 -0.16
C HIS A 283 20.29 23.26 1.15
N GLU A 284 19.70 23.93 2.15
CA GLU A 284 19.28 23.27 3.39
C GLU A 284 18.19 22.22 3.12
N GLN A 285 17.17 22.61 2.34
CA GLN A 285 16.08 21.71 1.92
C GLN A 285 16.60 20.52 1.11
N ALA A 286 17.58 20.73 0.22
CA ALA A 286 18.23 19.64 -0.52
C ALA A 286 18.82 18.60 0.41
N THR A 287 19.50 19.05 1.47
CA THR A 287 20.15 18.17 2.43
C THR A 287 19.12 17.35 3.22
N ASP A 288 18.01 17.97 3.64
CA ASP A 288 16.94 17.25 4.36
C ASP A 288 16.14 16.30 3.47
N LEU A 289 15.82 16.71 2.24
CA LEU A 289 15.15 15.86 1.25
C LEU A 289 16.03 14.67 0.87
N LYS A 290 17.33 14.87 0.68
CA LYS A 290 18.27 13.77 0.43
C LYS A 290 18.23 12.73 1.53
N TRP A 291 18.38 13.17 2.78
CA TRP A 291 18.30 12.28 3.95
C TRP A 291 16.94 11.59 4.06
N ALA A 292 15.84 12.31 3.79
CA ALA A 292 14.49 11.75 3.88
C ALA A 292 14.26 10.67 2.80
N LEU A 293 14.69 10.91 1.57
CA LEU A 293 14.59 9.96 0.46
C LEU A 293 15.46 8.72 0.69
N GLU A 294 16.70 8.88 1.15
CA GLU A 294 17.57 7.78 1.58
C GLU A 294 16.88 6.94 2.67
N SER A 295 16.31 7.62 3.67
CA SER A 295 15.66 6.98 4.81
C SER A 295 14.37 6.24 4.43
N ILE A 296 13.56 6.81 3.53
CA ILE A 296 12.35 6.17 2.99
C ILE A 296 12.74 4.93 2.20
N LEU A 297 13.69 5.05 1.26
CA LEU A 297 14.11 3.94 0.41
C LEU A 297 14.62 2.76 1.25
N ALA A 298 15.50 3.02 2.23
CA ALA A 298 16.04 1.98 3.11
C ALA A 298 14.97 1.31 3.99
N ARG A 299 13.90 2.01 4.36
CA ARG A 299 12.78 1.47 5.16
C ARG A 299 11.77 0.72 4.31
N VAL A 300 11.52 1.17 3.08
CA VAL A 300 10.73 0.44 2.09
C VAL A 300 11.41 -0.90 1.78
N GLU A 301 12.73 -0.92 1.63
CA GLU A 301 13.55 -2.14 1.53
C GLU A 301 13.50 -3.03 2.80
N ARG A 302 12.93 -2.56 3.90
CA ARG A 302 12.73 -3.35 5.13
C ARG A 302 11.26 -3.65 5.38
N GLY A 303 10.40 -3.39 4.39
CA GLY A 303 8.97 -3.69 4.44
C GLY A 303 8.10 -2.57 5.00
N MET A 304 8.63 -1.36 5.25
CA MET A 304 7.78 -0.22 5.59
C MET A 304 6.81 0.05 4.44
N THR A 305 5.52 0.12 4.75
CA THR A 305 4.49 0.49 3.77
C THR A 305 3.83 1.80 4.14
N VAL A 306 3.33 2.49 3.13
CA VAL A 306 2.63 3.77 3.28
C VAL A 306 1.23 3.62 2.70
N GLU A 307 0.24 4.06 3.46
CA GLU A 307 -1.16 4.10 3.09
C GLU A 307 -1.60 5.55 3.00
N ILE A 308 -2.39 5.90 1.99
CA ILE A 308 -2.99 7.23 1.85
C ILE A 308 -4.49 7.07 1.92
N ARG A 309 -5.11 7.72 2.91
CA ARG A 309 -6.56 7.81 3.05
C ARG A 309 -6.97 9.24 2.74
N LEU A 310 -8.01 9.40 1.93
CA LEU A 310 -8.55 10.70 1.55
C LEU A 310 -10.07 10.63 1.48
N LEU A 311 -10.73 11.69 1.92
CA LEU A 311 -12.14 11.92 1.64
C LEU A 311 -12.25 13.17 0.76
N PRO A 312 -12.67 13.06 -0.51
CA PRO A 312 -12.85 14.22 -1.38
C PRO A 312 -13.77 15.27 -0.73
N PRO A 313 -13.56 16.56 -1.02
CA PRO A 313 -14.46 17.60 -0.54
C PRO A 313 -15.89 17.33 -1.04
N ALA A 314 -16.88 17.68 -0.22
CA ALA A 314 -18.27 17.64 -0.66
C ALA A 314 -18.42 18.51 -1.91
N ILE A 315 -19.06 17.97 -2.95
CA ILE A 315 -19.29 18.71 -4.19
C ILE A 315 -20.23 19.88 -3.84
N SER A 316 -19.67 21.06 -3.61
CA SER A 316 -20.44 22.30 -3.53
C SER A 316 -20.69 22.82 -4.93
N ASP A 317 -21.93 23.18 -5.25
CA ASP A 317 -22.31 23.69 -6.56
C ASP A 317 -21.51 24.97 -6.94
N GLY A 318 -20.47 24.81 -7.79
CA GLY A 318 -20.17 25.78 -8.85
C GLY A 318 -19.05 26.82 -8.68
N GLY A 319 -18.02 26.61 -7.85
CA GLY A 319 -16.85 27.51 -7.77
C GLY A 319 -15.57 26.97 -8.42
N ASP A 320 -14.74 27.84 -9.01
CA ASP A 320 -13.43 27.48 -9.60
C ASP A 320 -12.50 26.78 -8.58
N ASP A 321 -12.58 27.17 -7.30
CA ASP A 321 -11.81 26.56 -6.20
C ASP A 321 -12.17 25.08 -5.97
N ALA A 322 -13.44 24.70 -6.19
CA ALA A 322 -13.89 23.31 -6.05
C ALA A 322 -13.32 22.41 -7.16
N ALA A 323 -13.16 22.96 -8.37
CA ALA A 323 -12.53 22.24 -9.48
C ALA A 323 -11.04 22.01 -9.24
N ALA A 324 -10.31 23.02 -8.75
CA ALA A 324 -8.90 22.91 -8.41
C ALA A 324 -8.66 21.90 -7.27
N ALA A 325 -9.48 21.95 -6.22
CA ALA A 325 -9.42 20.97 -5.14
C ALA A 325 -9.67 19.55 -5.67
N LYS A 326 -10.68 19.35 -6.52
CA LYS A 326 -10.97 18.04 -7.10
C LYS A 326 -9.78 17.46 -7.86
N ILE A 327 -9.09 18.27 -8.68
CA ILE A 327 -7.90 17.83 -9.43
C ILE A 327 -6.80 17.35 -8.47
N GLN A 328 -6.54 18.07 -7.38
CA GLN A 328 -5.54 17.64 -6.39
C GLN A 328 -5.89 16.31 -5.72
N PHE A 329 -7.19 16.06 -5.46
CA PHE A 329 -7.66 14.80 -4.89
C PHE A 329 -7.59 13.65 -5.89
N ASP A 330 -7.86 13.90 -7.16
CA ASP A 330 -7.74 12.90 -8.22
C ASP A 330 -6.26 12.50 -8.44
N ASP A 331 -5.35 13.48 -8.43
CA ASP A 331 -3.90 13.24 -8.46
C ASP A 331 -3.45 12.42 -7.24
N LEU A 332 -3.93 12.78 -6.05
CA LEU A 332 -3.59 12.07 -4.82
C LEU A 332 -4.12 10.63 -4.82
N LYS A 333 -5.34 10.41 -5.35
CA LYS A 333 -5.91 9.08 -5.53
C LYS A 333 -5.06 8.24 -6.49
N GLN A 334 -4.66 8.82 -7.61
CA GLN A 334 -3.78 8.15 -8.57
C GLN A 334 -2.45 7.74 -7.92
N VAL A 335 -1.88 8.61 -7.08
CA VAL A 335 -0.66 8.28 -6.31
C VAL A 335 -0.92 7.12 -5.35
N ALA A 336 -2.02 7.15 -4.59
CA ALA A 336 -2.38 6.09 -3.66
C ALA A 336 -2.52 4.72 -4.36
N ASP A 337 -3.17 4.68 -5.53
CA ASP A 337 -3.39 3.47 -6.33
C ASP A 337 -2.07 2.89 -6.88
N GLN A 338 -1.02 3.71 -7.03
CA GLN A 338 0.30 3.27 -7.50
C GLN A 338 1.18 2.66 -6.39
N LEU A 339 0.81 2.81 -5.11
CA LEU A 339 1.58 2.33 -3.97
C LEU A 339 1.44 0.81 -3.78
N VAL A 340 2.03 0.05 -4.70
CA VAL A 340 2.06 -1.41 -4.66
C VAL A 340 3.36 -1.89 -4.04
N PHE A 341 3.27 -2.31 -2.77
CA PHE A 341 4.41 -2.81 -2.00
C PHE A 341 4.65 -4.31 -2.29
N PRO A 342 5.83 -4.66 -2.80
CA PRO A 342 6.21 -6.04 -3.09
C PRO A 342 6.47 -6.83 -1.79
N LYS A 343 6.48 -8.17 -1.90
CA LYS A 343 6.91 -9.03 -0.79
C LYS A 343 8.42 -8.90 -0.63
N MET A 344 8.85 -8.70 0.61
CA MET A 344 10.27 -8.56 0.95
C MET A 344 11.00 -9.89 0.74
N ALA A 345 12.20 -9.85 0.14
CA ALA A 345 13.05 -11.01 -0.07
C ALA A 345 14.52 -10.70 0.23
N GLY A 346 15.16 -11.60 0.99
CA GLY A 346 16.58 -11.51 1.34
C GLY A 346 16.92 -10.38 2.32
N ASP A 347 18.21 -10.24 2.61
CA ASP A 347 18.72 -9.23 3.55
C ASP A 347 18.74 -7.82 2.92
N PRO A 348 18.50 -6.75 3.70
CA PRO A 348 18.60 -5.38 3.20
C PRO A 348 20.03 -5.01 2.77
N VAL A 349 20.16 -4.33 1.64
CA VAL A 349 21.44 -3.84 1.10
C VAL A 349 21.72 -2.41 1.56
N LEU A 350 20.69 -1.57 1.68
CA LEU A 350 20.87 -0.17 2.02
C LEU A 350 21.01 0.01 3.52
N ALA A 351 22.00 0.77 3.96
CA ALA A 351 22.14 1.14 5.36
C ALA A 351 21.04 2.14 5.76
N LEU A 352 20.52 2.01 6.99
CA LEU A 352 19.63 3.02 7.55
C LEU A 352 20.43 4.29 7.89
N PRO A 353 20.05 5.47 7.38
CA PRO A 353 20.67 6.72 7.78
C PRO A 353 20.45 6.98 9.29
N PRO A 354 21.40 7.65 9.97
CA PRO A 354 21.20 8.05 11.35
C PRO A 354 20.03 9.02 11.47
N VAL A 355 19.20 8.83 12.50
CA VAL A 355 17.98 9.63 12.73
C VAL A 355 18.34 11.07 13.10
N GLU A 356 19.31 11.24 14.00
CA GLU A 356 19.82 12.55 14.38
C GLU A 356 20.87 13.02 13.38
N ARG A 357 20.76 14.29 12.95
CA ARG A 357 21.90 14.94 12.28
C ARG A 357 23.02 14.98 13.29
N GLN A 358 24.13 14.29 13.00
CA GLN A 358 25.35 14.53 13.76
C GLN A 358 25.60 16.05 13.67
N PRO A 359 25.78 16.74 14.81
CA PRO A 359 26.09 18.16 14.77
C PRO A 359 27.29 18.30 13.85
N GLN A 360 27.10 19.00 12.72
CA GLN A 360 28.22 19.34 11.86
C GLN A 360 29.24 19.94 12.81
N LYS A 361 30.43 19.34 12.90
CA LYS A 361 31.54 19.90 13.67
C LYS A 361 31.75 21.27 13.06
N GLN A 362 31.07 22.28 13.59
CA GLN A 362 31.26 23.66 13.22
C GLN A 362 32.74 23.84 13.47
N GLY A 363 33.51 23.94 12.38
CA GLY A 363 34.94 24.06 12.48
C GLY A 363 35.15 25.20 13.45
N ARG A 364 35.66 24.88 14.66
CA ARG A 364 36.04 25.89 15.64
C ARG A 364 36.97 26.78 14.85
N ARG A 365 36.48 27.95 14.42
CA ARG A 365 37.35 28.98 13.87
C ARG A 365 38.39 29.15 14.95
N ALA A 366 39.63 28.77 14.63
CA ALA A 366 40.74 29.01 15.53
C ALA A 366 40.62 30.49 15.94
N PRO A 367 40.65 30.82 17.24
CA PRO A 367 40.60 32.20 17.66
C PRO A 367 41.69 32.93 16.89
N GLU A 368 41.30 33.89 16.04
CA GLU A 368 42.25 34.75 15.35
C GLU A 368 43.09 35.39 16.45
N ALA A 369 44.36 34.99 16.50
CA ALA A 369 45.32 35.55 17.43
C ALA A 369 45.39 37.05 17.12
N SER A 370 44.75 37.84 17.99
CA SER A 370 44.85 39.29 17.98
C SER A 370 46.28 39.64 18.37
N GLY A 371 47.11 39.87 17.36
CA GLY A 371 48.46 40.42 17.49
C GLY A 371 48.43 41.94 17.47
#